data_AF-A0A3C1X7H9-F1
#
_entry.id   AF-A0A3C1X7H9-F1
#
_cell.length_a   1.000
_cell.length_b   1.000
_cell.length_c   1.000
_cell.angle_alpha   90.00
_cell.angle_beta   90.00
_cell.angle_gamma   90.00
#
_symmetry.space_group_name_H-M   'P 1'
#
loop_
_entity.id
_entity.type
_entity.pdbx_description
1 polymer ?
#
loop_
_entity_poly.entity_id
_entity_poly.type
_entity_poly.pdbx_seq_one_letter_code
_entity_poly.pdbx_strand_id
1 'polypeptide(L)'
;MSPSFGFGDRTGLATPGHVLAMQRDGAGIEPIFPQQSIREMSRTQRTAVQVMGEALSGAAAAGWTGITGADADHLKTPDDVDVTAAAGFTFFTIDPSGAVDQRTDSYSEQELRERFAAVRDTAPWFEAYRGRQVALSTGTVIRLDEQACMRAAVKYGAAIQQ
;
A
#
# COMPACT_ATOMS: atom_id res chain seq x y z
N MET A 1 -10.49 12.86 -6.72
CA MET A 1 -10.18 11.96 -5.59
C MET A 1 -10.62 12.68 -4.34
N SER A 2 -11.47 12.06 -3.53
CA SER A 2 -11.83 12.58 -2.21
C SER A 2 -10.75 12.21 -1.19
N PRO A 3 -10.45 13.05 -0.19
CA PRO A 3 -9.66 12.62 0.96
C PRO A 3 -10.32 11.42 1.66
N SER A 4 -9.54 10.45 2.11
CA SER A 4 -10.04 9.27 2.83
C SER A 4 -9.23 8.99 4.08
N PHE A 5 -9.83 8.29 5.04
CA PHE A 5 -9.14 7.85 6.25
C PHE A 5 -9.47 6.40 6.59
N GLY A 6 -8.42 5.64 6.90
CA GLY A 6 -8.45 4.24 7.25
C GLY A 6 -8.73 3.99 8.74
N PHE A 7 -9.85 3.34 9.06
CA PHE A 7 -10.34 3.14 10.43
C PHE A 7 -10.16 1.70 10.92
N GLY A 8 -8.97 1.13 10.74
CA GLY A 8 -8.68 -0.25 11.08
C GLY A 8 -9.04 -0.62 12.52
N ASP A 9 -9.78 -1.70 12.68
CA ASP A 9 -10.36 -2.14 13.95
C ASP A 9 -10.03 -3.61 14.22
N ARG A 10 -8.98 -3.85 15.03
CA ARG A 10 -8.54 -5.20 15.40
C ARG A 10 -9.43 -5.86 16.46
N THR A 11 -10.27 -5.10 17.15
CA THR A 11 -11.10 -5.61 18.26
C THR A 11 -12.53 -5.90 17.83
N GLY A 12 -12.99 -5.33 16.72
CA GLY A 12 -14.39 -5.38 16.26
C GLY A 12 -15.32 -4.47 17.07
N LEU A 13 -14.78 -3.62 17.94
CA LEU A 13 -15.54 -2.79 18.89
C LEU A 13 -15.29 -1.29 18.71
N ALA A 14 -14.31 -0.88 17.91
CA ALA A 14 -13.91 0.52 17.76
C ALA A 14 -14.80 1.29 16.77
N THR A 15 -15.43 0.58 15.83
CA THR A 15 -16.21 1.20 14.74
C THR A 15 -17.25 2.25 15.19
N PRO A 16 -18.03 2.06 16.28
CA PRO A 16 -18.93 3.12 16.76
C PRO A 16 -18.22 4.42 17.13
N GLY A 17 -17.03 4.33 17.74
CA GLY A 17 -16.18 5.49 18.04
C GLY A 17 -15.64 6.15 16.77
N HIS A 18 -15.28 5.35 15.76
CA HIS A 18 -14.86 5.86 14.45
C HIS A 18 -15.99 6.64 13.76
N VAL A 19 -17.23 6.13 13.81
CA VAL A 19 -18.41 6.84 13.29
C VAL A 19 -18.66 8.15 14.02
N LEU A 20 -18.59 8.15 15.36
CA LEU A 20 -18.76 9.38 16.15
C LEU A 20 -17.71 10.44 15.79
N ALA A 21 -16.45 10.03 15.57
CA ALA A 21 -15.39 10.93 15.12
C ALA A 21 -15.71 11.52 13.73
N MET A 22 -16.17 10.68 12.80
CA MET A 22 -16.55 11.13 11.45
C MET A 22 -17.75 12.09 11.46
N GLN A 23 -18.74 11.84 12.30
CA GLN A 23 -19.92 12.73 12.43
C GLN A 23 -19.55 14.08 13.05
N ARG A 24 -18.60 14.09 14.00
CA ARG A 24 -18.18 15.31 14.69
C ARG A 24 -17.25 16.18 13.84
N ASP A 25 -16.25 15.57 13.21
CA ASP A 25 -15.12 16.28 12.60
C ASP A 25 -14.66 15.70 11.25
N GLY A 26 -15.38 14.73 10.67
CA GLY A 26 -14.98 14.04 9.43
C GLY A 26 -15.43 14.70 8.13
N ALA A 27 -15.89 15.94 8.17
CA ALA A 27 -16.40 16.63 6.98
C ALA A 27 -15.33 16.72 5.87
N GLY A 28 -15.67 16.21 4.67
CA GLY A 28 -14.75 16.17 3.53
C GLY A 28 -13.80 14.97 3.50
N ILE A 29 -13.96 14.00 4.42
CA ILE A 29 -13.21 12.74 4.46
C ILE A 29 -14.18 11.58 4.22
N GLU A 30 -13.79 10.63 3.37
CA GLU A 30 -14.50 9.37 3.17
C GLU A 30 -13.89 8.27 4.05
N PRO A 31 -14.66 7.61 4.94
CA PRO A 31 -14.12 6.61 5.83
C PRO A 31 -13.92 5.26 5.14
N ILE A 32 -12.95 4.51 5.62
CA ILE A 32 -12.75 3.09 5.29
C ILE A 32 -12.85 2.32 6.61
N PHE A 33 -14.06 1.91 7.00
CA PHE A 33 -14.27 1.21 8.28
C PHE A 33 -13.74 -0.23 8.28
N PRO A 34 -14.04 -1.06 7.27
CA PRO A 34 -13.40 -2.37 7.15
C PRO A 34 -11.98 -2.18 6.65
N GLN A 35 -11.02 -2.18 7.56
CA GLN A 35 -9.61 -2.20 7.23
C GLN A 35 -8.87 -3.15 8.16
N GLN A 36 -8.18 -4.12 7.58
CA GLN A 36 -7.25 -4.96 8.32
C GLN A 36 -6.30 -5.66 7.37
N SER A 37 -5.05 -5.84 7.79
CA SER A 37 -4.07 -6.63 7.06
C SER A 37 -4.20 -8.13 7.34
N ILE A 38 -3.69 -8.96 6.43
CA ILE A 38 -3.62 -10.43 6.60
C ILE A 38 -2.90 -10.82 7.89
N ARG A 39 -1.82 -10.11 8.23
CA ARG A 39 -1.07 -10.33 9.47
C ARG A 39 -1.91 -10.07 10.71
N GLU A 40 -2.73 -9.02 10.70
CA GLU A 40 -3.62 -8.69 11.82
C GLU A 40 -4.78 -9.69 11.90
N MET A 41 -5.38 -10.07 10.77
CA MET A 41 -6.42 -11.10 10.70
C MET A 41 -5.93 -12.43 11.30
N SER A 42 -4.74 -12.87 10.91
CA SER A 42 -4.10 -14.06 11.49
C SER A 42 -3.90 -13.96 13.01
N ARG A 43 -3.37 -12.83 13.50
CA ARG A 43 -3.10 -12.62 14.95
C ARG A 43 -4.36 -12.51 15.81
N THR A 44 -5.43 -11.98 15.23
CA THR A 44 -6.73 -11.81 15.90
C THR A 44 -7.65 -12.99 15.68
N GLN A 45 -7.23 -13.99 14.87
CA GLN A 45 -8.05 -15.13 14.45
C GLN A 45 -9.38 -14.70 13.80
N ARG A 46 -9.36 -13.58 13.07
CA ARG A 46 -10.51 -13.04 12.34
C ARG A 46 -10.35 -13.31 10.85
N THR A 47 -11.46 -13.59 10.19
CA THR A 47 -11.55 -13.75 8.74
C THR A 47 -11.88 -12.42 8.05
N ALA A 48 -11.59 -12.32 6.75
CA ALA A 48 -11.95 -11.15 5.94
C ALA A 48 -13.47 -10.85 6.01
N VAL A 49 -14.31 -11.89 6.01
CA VAL A 49 -15.77 -11.77 6.15
C VAL A 49 -16.16 -11.21 7.52
N GLN A 50 -15.50 -11.62 8.60
CA GLN A 50 -15.75 -11.06 9.94
C GLN A 50 -15.34 -9.59 10.02
N VAL A 51 -14.17 -9.22 9.48
CA VAL A 51 -13.72 -7.82 9.44
C VAL A 51 -14.73 -6.96 8.70
N MET A 52 -15.17 -7.40 7.52
CA MET A 52 -16.20 -6.73 6.74
C MET A 52 -17.53 -6.59 7.50
N GLY A 53 -18.05 -7.72 7.99
CA GLY A 53 -19.36 -7.78 8.63
C GLY A 53 -19.44 -6.96 9.92
N GLU A 54 -18.42 -7.06 10.77
CA GLU A 54 -18.38 -6.34 12.06
C GLU A 54 -18.25 -4.82 11.85
N ALA A 55 -17.40 -4.38 10.92
CA ALA A 55 -17.27 -2.96 10.60
C ALA A 55 -18.55 -2.39 9.98
N LEU A 56 -19.15 -3.05 8.99
CA LEU A 56 -20.37 -2.54 8.35
C LEU A 56 -21.56 -2.53 9.31
N SER A 57 -21.74 -3.61 10.10
CA SER A 57 -22.81 -3.68 11.09
C SER A 57 -22.61 -2.66 12.20
N GLY A 58 -21.37 -2.49 12.69
CA GLY A 58 -21.02 -1.49 13.68
C GLY A 58 -21.25 -0.06 13.19
N ALA A 59 -20.90 0.22 11.93
CA ALA A 59 -21.10 1.53 11.32
C ALA A 59 -22.60 1.85 11.18
N ALA A 60 -23.40 0.90 10.69
CA ALA A 60 -24.84 1.04 10.57
C ALA A 60 -25.51 1.23 11.94
N ALA A 61 -25.13 0.44 12.96
CA ALA A 61 -25.65 0.56 14.32
C ALA A 61 -25.30 1.91 14.97
N ALA A 62 -24.16 2.50 14.63
CA ALA A 62 -23.74 3.83 15.07
C ALA A 62 -24.36 4.98 14.25
N GLY A 63 -25.26 4.68 13.29
CA GLY A 63 -25.97 5.68 12.50
C GLY A 63 -25.18 6.26 11.33
N TRP A 64 -24.14 5.57 10.85
CA TRP A 64 -23.49 5.95 9.60
C TRP A 64 -24.43 5.68 8.41
N THR A 65 -24.65 6.69 7.58
CA THR A 65 -25.52 6.63 6.39
C THR A 65 -24.80 7.01 5.10
N GLY A 66 -23.53 7.40 5.20
CA GLY A 66 -22.69 7.75 4.05
C GLY A 66 -22.06 6.52 3.39
N ILE A 67 -21.29 6.77 2.33
CA ILE A 67 -20.43 5.74 1.72
C ILE A 67 -19.30 5.35 2.68
N THR A 68 -18.75 4.16 2.50
CA THR A 68 -17.51 3.69 3.13
C THR A 68 -16.74 2.88 2.10
N GLY A 69 -15.41 2.95 2.15
CA GLY A 69 -14.55 1.96 1.47
C GLY A 69 -14.34 0.71 2.33
N ALA A 70 -13.58 -0.24 1.80
CA ALA A 70 -13.04 -1.39 2.53
C ALA A 70 -11.62 -1.71 2.03
N ASP A 71 -10.62 -1.65 2.90
CA ASP A 71 -9.18 -1.80 2.58
C ASP A 71 -8.58 -3.10 3.10
N ALA A 72 -8.17 -3.93 2.14
CA ALA A 72 -7.40 -5.13 2.36
C ALA A 72 -5.92 -4.72 2.43
N ASP A 73 -5.45 -4.49 3.67
CA ASP A 73 -4.18 -3.83 3.92
C ASP A 73 -2.98 -4.79 3.82
N HIS A 74 -1.82 -4.29 3.36
CA HIS A 74 -0.55 -5.02 3.29
C HIS A 74 -0.60 -6.43 2.64
N LEU A 75 -1.22 -6.55 1.48
CA LEU A 75 -1.32 -7.82 0.73
C LEU A 75 -0.01 -8.17 0.04
N LYS A 76 0.40 -9.43 0.17
CA LYS A 76 1.67 -9.93 -0.37
C LYS A 76 1.52 -11.03 -1.41
N THR A 77 0.36 -11.68 -1.45
CA THR A 77 0.12 -12.83 -2.33
C THR A 77 -1.18 -12.65 -3.11
N PRO A 78 -1.29 -13.22 -4.32
CA PRO A 78 -2.56 -13.24 -5.06
C PRO A 78 -3.68 -13.93 -4.29
N ASP A 79 -3.39 -15.00 -3.55
CA ASP A 79 -4.40 -15.71 -2.74
C ASP A 79 -5.02 -14.78 -1.67
N ASP A 80 -4.22 -13.91 -1.06
CA ASP A 80 -4.73 -12.92 -0.10
C ASP A 80 -5.65 -11.89 -0.78
N VAL A 81 -5.35 -11.50 -2.02
CA VAL A 81 -6.21 -10.65 -2.86
C VAL A 81 -7.51 -11.37 -3.15
N ASP A 82 -7.47 -12.64 -3.55
CA ASP A 82 -8.67 -13.42 -3.89
C ASP A 82 -9.60 -13.59 -2.68
N VAL A 83 -9.06 -13.94 -1.52
CA VAL A 83 -9.85 -14.12 -0.28
C VAL A 83 -10.50 -12.81 0.17
N THR A 84 -9.78 -11.69 0.06
CA THR A 84 -10.32 -10.38 0.47
C THR A 84 -11.30 -9.83 -0.56
N ALA A 85 -11.04 -9.99 -1.86
CA ALA A 85 -11.99 -9.64 -2.92
C ALA A 85 -13.29 -10.44 -2.79
N ALA A 86 -13.22 -11.74 -2.50
CA ALA A 86 -14.39 -12.58 -2.27
C ALA A 86 -15.23 -12.13 -1.05
N ALA A 87 -14.59 -11.53 -0.04
CA ALA A 87 -15.26 -10.94 1.12
C ALA A 87 -15.86 -9.55 0.87
N GLY A 88 -15.61 -8.95 -0.31
CA GLY A 88 -16.16 -7.66 -0.73
C GLY A 88 -15.25 -6.45 -0.47
N PHE A 89 -13.96 -6.65 -0.20
CA PHE A 89 -13.02 -5.53 -0.12
C PHE A 89 -12.89 -4.83 -1.49
N THR A 90 -12.76 -3.50 -1.47
CA THR A 90 -12.78 -2.66 -2.69
C THR A 90 -11.50 -1.84 -2.87
N PHE A 91 -10.62 -1.84 -1.88
CA PHE A 91 -9.31 -1.21 -1.88
C PHE A 91 -8.28 -2.28 -1.52
N PHE A 92 -7.20 -2.37 -2.30
CA PHE A 92 -6.16 -3.38 -2.14
C PHE A 92 -4.79 -2.70 -1.99
N THR A 93 -4.19 -2.81 -0.81
CA THR A 93 -2.86 -2.25 -0.53
C THR A 93 -1.80 -3.31 -0.77
N ILE A 94 -1.21 -3.31 -1.97
CA ILE A 94 -0.16 -4.27 -2.33
C ILE A 94 1.17 -3.88 -1.67
N ASP A 95 1.78 -4.82 -0.95
CA ASP A 95 3.04 -4.66 -0.24
C ASP A 95 4.17 -5.43 -0.97
N PRO A 96 4.90 -4.77 -1.90
CA PRO A 96 6.02 -5.40 -2.59
C PRO A 96 7.32 -5.35 -1.77
N SER A 97 7.28 -4.99 -0.48
CA SER A 97 8.50 -4.79 0.34
C SER A 97 9.41 -6.02 0.41
N GLY A 98 8.85 -7.22 0.23
CA GLY A 98 9.62 -8.47 0.16
C GLY A 98 10.57 -8.55 -1.05
N ALA A 99 10.26 -7.82 -2.13
CA ALA A 99 11.08 -7.74 -3.34
C ALA A 99 11.98 -6.48 -3.38
N VAL A 100 11.91 -5.62 -2.36
CA VAL A 100 12.72 -4.40 -2.29
C VAL A 100 14.06 -4.68 -1.61
N ASP A 101 15.18 -4.40 -2.27
CA ASP A 101 16.50 -4.48 -1.64
C ASP A 101 16.77 -3.24 -0.76
N GLN A 102 16.45 -3.37 0.53
CA GLN A 102 16.59 -2.31 1.52
C GLN A 102 18.05 -1.86 1.77
N ARG A 103 19.04 -2.67 1.39
CA ARG A 103 20.47 -2.35 1.62
C ARG A 103 21.09 -1.56 0.47
N THR A 104 20.37 -1.35 -0.62
CA THR A 104 20.90 -0.71 -1.84
C THR A 104 21.56 0.64 -1.59
N ASP A 105 21.04 1.41 -0.63
CA ASP A 105 21.57 2.73 -0.29
C ASP A 105 22.95 2.67 0.40
N SER A 106 23.34 1.51 0.90
CA SER A 106 24.63 1.25 1.58
C SER A 106 25.68 0.57 0.70
N TYR A 107 25.34 0.16 -0.52
CA TYR A 107 26.28 -0.50 -1.42
C TYR A 107 27.36 0.45 -1.91
N SER A 108 28.58 -0.08 -1.98
CA SER A 108 29.67 0.56 -2.71
C SER A 108 29.32 0.66 -4.20
N GLU A 109 30.00 1.54 -4.96
CA GLU A 109 29.77 1.62 -6.41
C GLU A 109 30.07 0.29 -7.11
N GLN A 110 31.13 -0.40 -6.72
CA GLN A 110 31.48 -1.71 -7.27
C GLN A 110 30.37 -2.73 -7.01
N GLU A 111 29.94 -2.87 -5.75
CA GLU A 111 28.87 -3.80 -5.38
C GLU A 111 27.56 -3.46 -6.12
N LEU A 112 27.23 -2.18 -6.25
CA LEU A 112 26.05 -1.74 -6.99
C LEU A 112 26.09 -2.17 -8.45
N ARG A 113 27.23 -2.02 -9.13
CA ARG A 113 27.40 -2.45 -10.53
C ARG A 113 27.28 -3.97 -10.68
N GLU A 114 27.89 -4.72 -9.77
CA GLU A 114 27.79 -6.19 -9.75
C GLU A 114 26.35 -6.65 -9.55
N ARG A 115 25.62 -6.08 -8.59
CA ARG A 115 24.20 -6.38 -8.35
C ARG A 115 23.32 -5.94 -9.50
N PHE A 116 23.56 -4.77 -10.07
CA PHE A 116 22.82 -4.27 -11.23
C PHE A 116 22.96 -5.22 -12.43
N ALA A 117 24.16 -5.74 -12.70
CA ALA A 117 24.37 -6.72 -13.76
C ALA A 117 23.50 -7.97 -13.56
N ALA A 118 23.33 -8.42 -12.32
CA ALA A 118 22.50 -9.58 -11.99
C ALA A 118 20.99 -9.34 -12.13
N VAL A 119 20.52 -8.10 -12.01
CA VAL A 119 19.09 -7.76 -12.06
C VAL A 119 18.69 -6.94 -13.29
N ARG A 120 19.59 -6.78 -14.27
CA ARG A 120 19.43 -5.86 -15.41
C ARG A 120 18.10 -6.06 -16.14
N ASP A 121 17.66 -7.30 -16.27
CA ASP A 121 16.45 -7.69 -16.98
C ASP A 121 15.16 -7.24 -16.29
N THR A 122 15.19 -7.02 -14.96
CA THR A 122 14.04 -6.49 -14.20
C THR A 122 13.82 -5.00 -14.45
N ALA A 123 14.80 -4.30 -15.04
CA ALA A 123 14.78 -2.87 -15.31
C ALA A 123 14.90 -2.54 -16.81
N PRO A 124 13.99 -3.01 -17.69
CA PRO A 124 14.05 -2.73 -19.14
C PRO A 124 14.00 -1.22 -19.44
N TRP A 125 13.47 -0.43 -18.51
CA TRP A 125 13.38 1.02 -18.55
C TRP A 125 14.71 1.76 -18.32
N PHE A 126 15.77 1.09 -17.83
CA PHE A 126 17.03 1.76 -17.45
C PHE A 126 17.59 2.70 -18.54
N GLU A 127 17.72 2.25 -19.79
CA GLU A 127 18.25 3.09 -20.89
C GLU A 127 17.33 4.28 -21.21
N ALA A 128 16.02 4.11 -21.05
CA ALA A 128 15.05 5.15 -21.33
C ALA A 128 15.06 6.28 -20.29
N TYR A 129 15.65 6.05 -19.11
CA TYR A 129 15.74 7.04 -18.04
C TYR A 129 17.16 7.56 -17.80
N ARG A 130 18.21 6.77 -18.08
CA ARG A 130 19.60 7.18 -17.85
C ARG A 130 19.94 8.49 -18.58
N GLY A 131 20.49 9.45 -17.83
CA GLY A 131 20.89 10.77 -18.32
C GLY A 131 19.74 11.78 -18.40
N ARG A 132 18.50 11.40 -18.10
CA ARG A 132 17.36 12.33 -18.14
C ARG A 132 17.31 13.22 -16.90
N GLN A 133 16.62 14.34 -17.06
CA GLN A 133 16.22 15.21 -15.96
C GLN A 133 14.72 15.47 -16.06
N VAL A 134 14.04 15.44 -14.93
CA VAL A 134 12.60 15.72 -14.82
C VAL A 134 12.44 16.90 -13.89
N ALA A 135 11.99 18.03 -14.44
CA ALA A 135 11.62 19.20 -13.65
C ALA A 135 10.18 19.05 -13.17
N LEU A 136 9.98 19.18 -11.86
CA LEU A 136 8.65 19.23 -11.24
C LEU A 136 8.17 20.68 -11.23
N SER A 137 6.86 20.88 -11.19
CA SER A 137 6.24 22.21 -11.09
C SER A 137 6.64 22.99 -9.83
N THR A 138 7.16 22.29 -8.82
CA THR A 138 7.72 22.86 -7.58
C THR A 138 9.12 23.46 -7.75
N GLY A 139 9.73 23.35 -8.92
CA GLY A 139 11.12 23.75 -9.18
C GLY A 139 12.16 22.69 -8.82
N THR A 140 11.76 21.57 -8.19
CA THR A 140 12.64 20.43 -7.95
C THR A 140 13.03 19.76 -9.27
N VAL A 141 14.31 19.43 -9.43
CA VAL A 141 14.81 18.69 -10.60
C VAL A 141 15.28 17.31 -10.17
N ILE A 142 14.62 16.27 -10.66
CA ILE A 142 15.03 14.88 -10.49
C ILE A 142 16.08 14.56 -11.55
N ARG A 143 17.30 14.23 -11.13
CA ARG A 143 18.39 13.81 -12.01
C ARG A 143 18.48 12.29 -12.01
N LEU A 144 18.38 11.71 -13.20
CA LEU A 144 18.40 10.27 -13.42
C LEU A 144 19.75 9.88 -14.02
N ASP A 145 20.83 10.15 -13.29
CA ASP A 145 22.16 9.73 -13.71
C ASP A 145 22.31 8.20 -13.66
N GLU A 146 23.42 7.69 -14.19
CA GLU A 146 23.67 6.25 -14.27
C GLU A 146 23.59 5.57 -12.89
N GLN A 147 24.17 6.17 -11.86
CA GLN A 147 24.19 5.59 -10.52
C GLN A 147 22.80 5.57 -9.89
N ALA A 148 22.02 6.65 -10.03
CA ALA A 148 20.65 6.74 -9.55
C ALA A 148 19.75 5.68 -10.24
N CYS A 149 19.88 5.52 -11.55
CA CYS A 149 19.15 4.50 -12.29
C CYS A 149 19.56 3.08 -11.91
N MET A 150 20.86 2.81 -11.70
CA MET A 150 21.32 1.50 -11.22
C MET A 150 20.78 1.20 -9.82
N ARG A 151 20.82 2.16 -8.90
CA ARG A 151 20.24 2.00 -7.55
C ARG A 151 18.74 1.73 -7.62
N ALA A 152 18.00 2.46 -8.44
CA ALA A 152 16.57 2.24 -8.61
C ALA A 152 16.28 0.83 -9.17
N ALA A 153 17.08 0.36 -10.14
CA ALA A 153 16.94 -0.97 -10.71
C ALA A 153 17.22 -2.07 -9.68
N VAL A 154 18.32 -1.96 -8.91
CA VAL A 154 18.66 -2.92 -7.86
C VAL A 154 17.62 -2.92 -6.73
N LYS A 155 17.14 -1.74 -6.33
CA LYS A 155 16.23 -1.60 -5.20
C LYS A 155 14.79 -2.00 -5.55
N TYR A 156 14.29 -1.62 -6.72
CA TYR A 156 12.86 -1.70 -7.05
C TYR A 156 12.55 -2.51 -8.30
N GLY A 157 13.55 -2.91 -9.11
CA GLY A 157 13.31 -3.60 -10.38
C GLY A 157 12.48 -4.86 -10.21
N ALA A 158 12.83 -5.72 -9.23
CA ALA A 158 12.07 -6.93 -8.92
C ALA A 158 10.65 -6.62 -8.40
N ALA A 159 10.50 -5.58 -7.56
CA ALA A 159 9.21 -5.17 -7.01
C ALA A 159 8.22 -4.66 -8.07
N ILE A 160 8.70 -4.02 -9.13
CA ILE A 160 7.86 -3.51 -10.23
C ILE A 160 7.34 -4.64 -11.13
N GLN A 161 8.04 -5.78 -11.19
CA GLN A 161 7.69 -6.93 -12.04
C GLN A 161 6.66 -7.88 -11.39
N GLN A 162 6.32 -7.66 -10.12
CA GLN A 162 5.39 -8.51 -9.37
C GLN A 162 3.93 -8.23 -9.71
#